data_AF-A0A9Q9MVJ4-F1
#
_entry.id   AF-A0A9Q9MVJ4-F1
#
_cell.length_a   1.000
_cell.length_b   1.000
_cell.length_c   1.000
_cell.angle_alpha   90.00
_cell.angle_beta   90.00
_cell.angle_gamma   90.00
#
_symmetry.space_group_name_H-M   'P 1'
#
loop_
_entity.id
_entity.type
_entity.pdbx_description
1 polymer ?
#
loop_
_entity_poly.entity_id
_entity_poly.type
_entity_poly.pdbx_seq_one_letter_code
_entity_poly.pdbx_strand_id
1 'polypeptide(L)'
;MIKKFTYKLFLTLATSLLLLTSLCLTFPLTTRNHLHKQLLAQPTLYFHGWAGSANSTNHLIAAAAALPQVKKVLTITVTESRQLAINGSWQDNVKYPLIQVLFANNQAEIPQQAHWIDKVVTYLQTNYHIQSFNIVTHSMAGPATFYWAITSYRPTYPQFNKFVAIAGPFDGVIHIDDVPNQNYFQADGLPAYQNAAFKNYYRQRQAFPKNTQVLNIYGNLADGSNSDSLVTNVSARSLGSLVKGQVASYQEITITGPSAQHSRLHNNDQVNHAVDNFLFK
;
A
#
# COMPACT_ATOMS: atom_id res chain seq x y z
N MET A 1 57.45 65.58 -34.53
CA MET A 1 56.03 65.29 -34.21
C MET A 1 55.78 63.83 -34.48
N ILE A 2 55.34 63.01 -33.49
CA ILE A 2 54.70 61.66 -33.62
C ILE A 2 54.80 60.85 -32.31
N LYS A 3 55.75 61.13 -31.39
CA LYS A 3 55.94 60.29 -30.17
C LYS A 3 55.05 60.56 -28.95
N LYS A 4 54.19 61.60 -28.94
CA LYS A 4 53.35 61.94 -27.77
C LYS A 4 51.89 61.49 -27.85
N PHE A 5 51.42 60.97 -28.99
CA PHE A 5 50.01 60.63 -29.18
C PHE A 5 49.66 59.17 -28.83
N THR A 6 50.65 58.27 -28.78
CA THR A 6 50.44 56.84 -28.52
C THR A 6 50.23 56.50 -27.05
N TYR A 7 50.77 57.29 -26.11
CA TYR A 7 50.63 57.01 -24.67
C TYR A 7 49.25 57.32 -24.09
N LYS A 8 48.51 58.30 -24.66
CA LYS A 8 47.15 58.63 -24.19
C LYS A 8 46.11 57.61 -24.65
N LEU A 9 46.33 56.90 -25.76
CA LEU A 9 45.38 55.91 -26.28
C LEU A 9 45.48 54.56 -25.54
N PHE A 10 46.67 54.18 -25.05
CA PHE A 10 46.83 52.97 -24.23
C PHE A 10 46.33 53.15 -22.80
N LEU A 11 46.41 54.36 -22.25
CA LEU A 11 45.95 54.62 -20.88
C LEU A 11 44.41 54.64 -20.77
N THR A 12 43.71 55.09 -21.81
CA THR A 12 42.24 55.08 -21.84
C THR A 12 41.65 53.67 -22.05
N LEU A 13 42.27 52.83 -22.89
CA LEU A 13 41.83 51.44 -23.08
C LEU A 13 42.05 50.57 -21.83
N ALA A 14 43.13 50.78 -21.09
CA ALA A 14 43.40 50.03 -19.85
C ALA A 14 42.40 50.38 -18.74
N THR A 15 41.97 51.64 -18.64
CA THR A 15 40.95 52.05 -17.66
C THR A 15 39.55 51.53 -17.98
N SER A 16 39.18 51.41 -19.26
CA SER A 16 37.89 50.83 -19.65
C SER A 16 37.81 49.31 -19.44
N LEU A 17 38.95 48.60 -19.53
CA LEU A 17 38.98 47.15 -19.30
C LEU A 17 38.93 46.79 -17.79
N LEU A 18 39.45 47.68 -16.93
CA LEU A 18 39.36 47.54 -15.46
C LEU A 18 37.96 47.90 -14.90
N LEU A 19 37.20 48.76 -15.59
CA LEU A 19 35.82 49.06 -15.21
C LEU A 19 34.83 47.94 -15.61
N LEU A 20 35.09 47.23 -16.71
CA LEU A 20 34.29 46.08 -17.15
C LEU A 20 34.51 44.82 -16.29
N THR A 21 35.68 44.66 -15.66
CA THR A 21 35.94 43.53 -14.75
C THR A 21 35.44 43.78 -13.32
N SER A 22 35.28 45.03 -12.89
CA SER A 22 34.73 45.35 -11.56
C SER A 22 33.20 45.23 -11.46
N LEU A 23 32.48 45.24 -12.59
CA LEU A 23 31.03 45.05 -12.62
C LEU A 23 30.60 43.57 -12.62
N CYS A 24 31.57 42.64 -12.58
CA CYS A 24 31.32 41.20 -12.61
C CYS A 24 31.51 40.51 -11.24
N LEU A 25 31.50 41.28 -10.15
CA LEU A 25 31.64 40.75 -8.80
C LEU A 25 30.45 41.18 -7.93
N THR A 26 29.77 40.15 -7.42
CA THR A 26 28.74 40.14 -6.38
C THR A 26 27.32 40.57 -6.77
N PHE A 27 26.72 39.89 -7.75
CA PHE A 27 25.40 39.33 -7.44
C PHE A 27 25.66 38.08 -6.62
N PRO A 28 25.22 37.98 -5.35
CA PRO A 28 25.16 36.68 -4.73
C PRO A 28 24.22 35.85 -5.60
N LEU A 29 24.78 34.87 -6.31
CA LEU A 29 24.03 33.69 -6.70
C LEU A 29 23.64 33.03 -5.38
N THR A 30 22.59 33.55 -4.74
CA THR A 30 21.72 32.71 -3.92
C THR A 30 21.10 31.73 -4.89
N THR A 31 21.85 30.70 -5.26
CA THR A 31 21.29 29.37 -5.42
C THR A 31 20.66 29.09 -4.08
N ARG A 32 19.40 29.50 -3.96
CA ARG A 32 18.49 28.99 -2.95
C ARG A 32 18.37 27.52 -3.34
N ASN A 33 19.33 26.72 -2.90
CA ASN A 33 19.19 25.29 -2.76
C ASN A 33 18.07 25.12 -1.73
N HIS A 34 16.84 25.37 -2.16
CA HIS A 34 15.72 24.59 -1.72
C HIS A 34 16.10 23.17 -2.13
N LEU A 35 16.90 22.51 -1.30
CA LEU A 35 16.69 21.11 -1.00
C LEU A 35 15.22 21.06 -0.60
N HIS A 36 14.34 20.97 -1.59
CA HIS A 36 13.00 20.44 -1.40
C HIS A 36 13.32 19.06 -0.86
N LYS A 37 13.28 18.93 0.48
CA LYS A 37 13.34 17.64 1.13
C LYS A 37 12.15 16.91 0.55
N GLN A 38 12.41 16.07 -0.45
CA GLN A 38 11.38 15.37 -1.18
C GLN A 38 10.57 14.64 -0.12
N LEU A 39 9.29 14.97 -0.04
CA LEU A 39 8.41 14.38 0.94
C LEU A 39 8.40 12.88 0.66
N LEU A 40 8.89 12.08 1.61
CA LEU A 40 8.85 10.63 1.46
C LEU A 40 7.40 10.20 1.57
N ALA A 41 6.76 10.04 0.41
CA ALA A 41 5.39 9.62 0.32
C ALA A 41 5.25 8.14 0.72
N GLN A 42 4.17 7.83 1.43
CA GLN A 42 3.84 6.47 1.85
C GLN A 42 2.48 6.10 1.25
N PRO A 43 2.45 5.63 -0.02
CA PRO A 43 1.21 5.24 -0.66
C PRO A 43 0.50 4.10 0.07
N THR A 44 -0.83 4.11 0.00
CA THR A 44 -1.68 3.00 0.43
C THR A 44 -2.43 2.43 -0.77
N LEU A 45 -2.21 1.16 -1.05
CA LEU A 45 -2.85 0.44 -2.15
C LEU A 45 -4.10 -0.28 -1.63
N TYR A 46 -5.22 -0.10 -2.32
CA TYR A 46 -6.50 -0.72 -1.98
C TYR A 46 -6.89 -1.77 -3.01
N PHE A 47 -7.16 -3.01 -2.56
CA PHE A 47 -7.52 -4.14 -3.41
C PHE A 47 -8.89 -4.71 -3.03
N HIS A 48 -9.68 -5.04 -4.05
CA HIS A 48 -10.98 -5.71 -3.90
C HIS A 48 -10.85 -7.24 -3.84
N GLY A 49 -11.88 -7.92 -3.32
CA GLY A 49 -11.96 -9.38 -3.32
C GLY A 49 -12.41 -10.00 -4.66
N TRP A 50 -12.68 -11.31 -4.63
CA TRP A 50 -13.22 -12.06 -5.77
C TRP A 50 -14.53 -11.45 -6.27
N ALA A 51 -14.68 -11.34 -7.59
CA ALA A 51 -15.78 -10.65 -8.28
C ALA A 51 -15.98 -9.18 -7.86
N GLY A 52 -15.01 -8.59 -7.16
CA GLY A 52 -15.05 -7.20 -6.72
C GLY A 52 -14.83 -6.19 -7.84
N SER A 53 -15.07 -4.92 -7.51
CA SER A 53 -14.82 -3.77 -8.38
C SER A 53 -14.34 -2.57 -7.56
N ALA A 54 -14.24 -1.40 -8.19
CA ALA A 54 -13.96 -0.13 -7.50
C ALA A 54 -14.90 0.13 -6.31
N ASN A 55 -16.16 -0.31 -6.40
CA ASN A 55 -17.14 -0.11 -5.33
C ASN A 55 -16.72 -0.78 -4.01
N SER A 56 -15.93 -1.85 -4.07
CA SER A 56 -15.46 -2.57 -2.88
C SER A 56 -14.41 -1.79 -2.07
N THR A 57 -13.87 -0.70 -2.61
CA THR A 57 -12.84 0.11 -1.95
C THR A 57 -13.17 1.60 -1.91
N ASN A 58 -14.18 2.05 -2.66
CA ASN A 58 -14.56 3.46 -2.75
C ASN A 58 -14.88 4.08 -1.38
N HIS A 59 -15.61 3.36 -0.51
CA HIS A 59 -16.01 3.88 0.79
C HIS A 59 -14.81 4.07 1.74
N LEU A 60 -13.92 3.06 1.81
CA LEU A 60 -12.66 3.13 2.56
C LEU A 60 -11.78 4.28 2.06
N ILE A 61 -11.63 4.41 0.74
CA ILE A 61 -10.81 5.47 0.12
C ILE A 61 -11.42 6.86 0.39
N ALA A 62 -12.75 6.99 0.34
CA ALA A 62 -13.44 8.25 0.60
C ALA A 62 -13.25 8.70 2.06
N ALA A 63 -13.35 7.78 3.01
CA ALA A 63 -13.08 8.05 4.43
C ALA A 63 -11.64 8.52 4.65
N ALA A 64 -10.66 7.77 4.13
CA ALA A 64 -9.25 8.13 4.23
C ALA A 64 -8.95 9.49 3.58
N ALA A 65 -9.52 9.78 2.41
CA ALA A 65 -9.31 11.03 1.67
C ALA A 65 -9.91 12.27 2.36
N ALA A 66 -10.76 12.10 3.38
CA ALA A 66 -11.24 13.20 4.22
C ALA A 66 -10.18 13.67 5.23
N LEU A 67 -9.11 12.91 5.44
CA LEU A 67 -8.02 13.26 6.35
C LEU A 67 -7.04 14.26 5.72
N PRO A 68 -6.42 15.14 6.54
CA PRO A 68 -5.39 16.06 6.04
C PRO A 68 -4.21 15.32 5.39
N GLN A 69 -3.73 15.84 4.25
CA GLN A 69 -2.59 15.30 3.50
C GLN A 69 -2.76 13.90 2.91
N VAL A 70 -3.98 13.33 3.00
CA VAL A 70 -4.35 12.08 2.34
C VAL A 70 -5.13 12.41 1.08
N LYS A 71 -4.73 11.83 -0.07
CA LYS A 71 -5.41 12.09 -1.35
C LYS A 71 -5.42 10.84 -2.22
N LYS A 72 -6.57 10.51 -2.81
CA LYS A 72 -6.60 9.55 -3.93
C LYS A 72 -5.91 10.18 -5.14
N VAL A 73 -4.82 9.55 -5.58
CA VAL A 73 -3.99 10.06 -6.68
C VAL A 73 -4.12 9.23 -7.94
N LEU A 74 -4.27 7.92 -7.81
CA LEU A 74 -4.26 6.99 -8.93
C LEU A 74 -5.35 5.92 -8.80
N THR A 75 -5.87 5.50 -9.94
CA THR A 75 -6.51 4.21 -10.15
C THR A 75 -5.63 3.42 -11.11
N ILE A 76 -5.19 2.23 -10.71
CA ILE A 76 -4.38 1.33 -11.53
C ILE A 76 -5.20 0.08 -11.82
N THR A 77 -5.51 -0.16 -13.10
CA THR A 77 -6.20 -1.36 -13.53
C THR A 77 -5.22 -2.32 -14.19
N VAL A 78 -5.14 -3.55 -13.69
CA VAL A 78 -4.49 -4.64 -14.41
C VAL A 78 -5.48 -5.20 -15.43
N THR A 79 -5.23 -4.92 -16.71
CA THR A 79 -6.12 -5.27 -17.82
C THR A 79 -6.14 -6.78 -18.09
N GLU A 80 -7.10 -7.24 -18.90
CA GLU A 80 -7.15 -8.64 -19.38
C GLU A 80 -5.88 -9.07 -20.11
N SER A 81 -5.27 -8.14 -20.86
CA SER A 81 -3.96 -8.31 -21.50
C SER A 81 -2.78 -8.24 -20.51
N ARG A 82 -3.08 -8.23 -19.20
CA ARG A 82 -2.15 -8.18 -18.07
C ARG A 82 -1.30 -6.92 -18.05
N GLN A 83 -1.69 -5.83 -18.71
CA GLN A 83 -1.00 -4.54 -18.69
C GLN A 83 -1.54 -3.63 -17.59
N LEU A 84 -0.77 -2.62 -17.20
CA LEU A 84 -1.24 -1.60 -16.26
C LEU A 84 -1.85 -0.45 -17.07
N ALA A 85 -3.13 -0.17 -16.84
CA ALA A 85 -3.77 1.07 -17.25
C ALA A 85 -3.83 2.01 -16.04
N ILE A 86 -3.24 3.20 -16.18
CA ILE A 86 -3.09 4.16 -15.08
C ILE A 86 -3.98 5.37 -15.36
N ASN A 87 -4.82 5.73 -14.40
CA ASN A 87 -5.66 6.91 -14.44
C ASN A 87 -5.41 7.78 -13.19
N GLY A 88 -5.36 9.09 -13.38
CA GLY A 88 -5.10 10.05 -12.30
C GLY A 88 -3.73 10.72 -12.42
N SER A 89 -3.35 11.45 -11.37
CA SER A 89 -2.09 12.17 -11.28
C SER A 89 -1.62 12.22 -9.84
N TRP A 90 -0.33 12.02 -9.62
CA TRP A 90 0.30 12.07 -8.31
C TRP A 90 1.33 13.20 -8.29
N GLN A 91 1.03 14.25 -7.53
CA GLN A 91 1.95 15.36 -7.27
C GLN A 91 2.91 15.03 -6.12
N ASP A 92 4.16 15.45 -6.22
CA ASP A 92 5.24 15.13 -5.27
C ASP A 92 4.99 15.62 -3.82
N ASN A 93 4.02 16.52 -3.61
CA ASN A 93 3.67 17.06 -2.30
C ASN A 93 2.62 16.24 -1.53
N VAL A 94 2.12 15.12 -2.09
CA VAL A 94 1.13 14.26 -1.42
C VAL A 94 1.83 13.29 -0.48
N LYS A 95 1.65 13.46 0.84
CA LYS A 95 2.26 12.63 1.88
C LYS A 95 1.71 11.20 1.91
N TYR A 96 0.39 11.08 1.85
CA TYR A 96 -0.35 9.82 1.94
C TYR A 96 -1.21 9.59 0.69
N PRO A 97 -0.59 9.21 -0.43
CA PRO A 97 -1.31 8.92 -1.66
C PRO A 97 -2.14 7.64 -1.53
N LEU A 98 -3.41 7.68 -1.91
CA LEU A 98 -4.27 6.51 -2.01
C LEU A 98 -4.32 6.05 -3.47
N ILE A 99 -4.11 4.76 -3.66
CA ILE A 99 -4.08 4.12 -4.97
C ILE A 99 -5.14 3.02 -4.98
N GLN A 100 -6.15 3.16 -5.83
CA GLN A 100 -7.14 2.12 -6.03
C GLN A 100 -6.62 1.15 -7.08
N VAL A 101 -6.48 -0.13 -6.73
CA VAL A 101 -6.01 -1.15 -7.67
C VAL A 101 -7.17 -2.07 -8.05
N LEU A 102 -7.36 -2.24 -9.35
CA LEU A 102 -8.44 -3.05 -9.94
C LEU A 102 -7.85 -4.17 -10.78
N PHE A 103 -8.44 -5.35 -10.71
CA PHE A 103 -8.14 -6.45 -11.62
C PHE A 103 -9.31 -6.59 -12.60
N ALA A 104 -9.04 -6.50 -13.91
CA ALA A 104 -10.06 -6.68 -14.93
C ALA A 104 -10.68 -8.09 -14.83
N ASN A 105 -9.80 -9.11 -14.79
CA ASN A 105 -10.19 -10.44 -14.35
C ASN A 105 -10.26 -10.47 -12.82
N ASN A 106 -11.39 -10.01 -12.29
CA ASN A 106 -11.67 -9.92 -10.87
C ASN A 106 -12.00 -11.26 -10.20
N GLN A 107 -11.98 -12.37 -10.94
CA GLN A 107 -12.19 -13.73 -10.43
C GLN A 107 -10.91 -14.57 -10.42
N ALA A 108 -9.77 -13.97 -10.73
CA ALA A 108 -8.50 -14.67 -10.79
C ALA A 108 -8.09 -15.26 -9.44
N GLU A 109 -7.43 -16.42 -9.48
CA GLU A 109 -6.94 -17.12 -8.31
C GLU A 109 -5.80 -16.37 -7.59
N ILE A 110 -5.59 -16.71 -6.31
CA ILE A 110 -4.62 -16.07 -5.41
C ILE A 110 -3.22 -15.92 -6.03
N PRO A 111 -2.61 -16.95 -6.65
CA PRO A 111 -1.28 -16.79 -7.27
C PRO A 111 -1.25 -15.77 -8.41
N GLN A 112 -2.34 -15.64 -9.17
CA GLN A 112 -2.41 -14.70 -10.27
C GLN A 112 -2.60 -13.26 -9.76
N GLN A 113 -3.43 -13.07 -8.72
CA GLN A 113 -3.55 -11.78 -8.03
C GLN A 113 -2.22 -11.36 -7.40
N ALA A 114 -1.49 -12.29 -6.77
CA ALA A 114 -0.17 -12.04 -6.20
C ALA A 114 0.85 -11.55 -7.24
N HIS A 115 0.86 -12.15 -8.43
CA HIS A 115 1.69 -11.68 -9.54
C HIS A 115 1.33 -10.25 -9.98
N TRP A 116 0.05 -9.89 -9.92
CA TRP A 116 -0.40 -8.54 -10.25
C TRP A 116 -0.07 -7.52 -9.17
N ILE A 117 -0.14 -7.90 -7.89
CA ILE A 117 0.38 -7.08 -6.79
C ILE A 117 1.85 -6.78 -7.02
N ASP A 118 2.66 -7.79 -7.36
CA ASP A 118 4.08 -7.64 -7.68
C ASP A 118 4.33 -6.64 -8.81
N LYS A 119 3.53 -6.75 -9.89
CA LYS A 119 3.60 -5.83 -11.04
C LYS A 119 3.29 -4.39 -10.65
N VAL A 120 2.26 -4.18 -9.84
CA VAL A 120 1.87 -2.84 -9.36
C VAL A 120 2.92 -2.25 -8.44
N VAL A 121 3.43 -3.01 -7.46
CA VAL A 121 4.48 -2.56 -6.54
C VAL A 121 5.75 -2.19 -7.32
N THR A 122 6.16 -3.03 -8.28
CA THR A 122 7.33 -2.77 -9.15
C THR A 122 7.15 -1.52 -10.00
N TYR A 123 5.94 -1.31 -10.54
CA TYR A 123 5.62 -0.10 -11.30
C TYR A 123 5.74 1.16 -10.43
N LEU A 124 5.18 1.13 -9.22
CA LEU A 124 5.25 2.26 -8.30
C LEU A 124 6.68 2.53 -7.82
N GLN A 125 7.45 1.48 -7.53
CA GLN A 125 8.86 1.61 -7.20
C GLN A 125 9.65 2.29 -8.33
N THR A 126 9.45 1.83 -9.57
CA THR A 126 10.22 2.32 -10.73
C THR A 126 9.83 3.74 -11.15
N ASN A 127 8.53 4.06 -11.15
CA ASN A 127 8.02 5.31 -11.74
C ASN A 127 7.76 6.42 -10.72
N TYR A 128 7.55 6.07 -9.44
CA TYR A 128 7.29 7.03 -8.37
C TYR A 128 8.35 6.96 -7.25
N HIS A 129 9.35 6.09 -7.38
CA HIS A 129 10.48 5.97 -6.45
C HIS A 129 10.06 5.81 -4.98
N ILE A 130 8.94 5.13 -4.76
CA ILE A 130 8.39 4.92 -3.42
C ILE A 130 9.38 4.12 -2.57
N GLN A 131 9.54 4.51 -1.31
CA GLN A 131 10.46 3.84 -0.38
C GLN A 131 9.74 2.95 0.63
N SER A 132 8.44 3.18 0.83
CA SER A 132 7.57 2.35 1.65
C SER A 132 6.14 2.42 1.12
N PHE A 133 5.28 1.48 1.53
CA PHE A 133 3.87 1.49 1.21
C PHE A 133 3.05 0.68 2.20
N ASN A 134 1.73 0.88 2.13
CA ASN A 134 0.74 0.11 2.87
C ASN A 134 -0.18 -0.64 1.88
N ILE A 135 -0.80 -1.72 2.33
CA ILE A 135 -1.85 -2.42 1.59
C ILE A 135 -3.10 -2.55 2.47
N VAL A 136 -4.26 -2.23 1.90
CA VAL A 136 -5.59 -2.52 2.45
C VAL A 136 -6.29 -3.46 1.48
N THR A 137 -6.84 -4.55 2.00
CA THR A 137 -7.48 -5.59 1.19
C THR A 137 -8.83 -5.98 1.76
N HIS A 138 -9.74 -6.36 0.86
CA HIS A 138 -10.97 -7.06 1.22
C HIS A 138 -10.94 -8.51 0.70
N SER A 139 -11.41 -9.45 1.53
CA SER A 139 -11.65 -10.84 1.16
C SER A 139 -10.42 -11.49 0.52
N MET A 140 -10.57 -12.12 -0.64
CA MET A 140 -9.53 -12.87 -1.36
C MET A 140 -8.21 -12.10 -1.58
N ALA A 141 -8.24 -10.77 -1.66
CA ALA A 141 -7.02 -9.98 -1.80
C ALA A 141 -6.11 -10.03 -0.56
N GLY A 142 -6.65 -10.39 0.62
CA GLY A 142 -5.88 -10.61 1.85
C GLY A 142 -4.90 -11.78 1.70
N PRO A 143 -5.39 -13.02 1.47
CA PRO A 143 -4.56 -14.16 1.14
C PRO A 143 -3.68 -13.96 -0.10
N ALA A 144 -4.14 -13.24 -1.12
CA ALA A 144 -3.30 -12.87 -2.27
C ALA A 144 -2.10 -11.98 -1.89
N THR A 145 -2.32 -11.01 -1.00
CA THR A 145 -1.26 -10.15 -0.46
C THR A 145 -0.30 -10.95 0.41
N PHE A 146 -0.81 -11.83 1.28
CA PHE A 146 0.05 -12.70 2.07
C PHE A 146 0.91 -13.60 1.18
N TYR A 147 0.30 -14.25 0.18
CA TYR A 147 1.00 -15.11 -0.76
C TYR A 147 2.08 -14.36 -1.53
N TRP A 148 1.78 -13.19 -2.10
CA TRP A 148 2.78 -12.31 -2.73
C TRP A 148 3.95 -11.99 -1.79
N ALA A 149 3.65 -11.65 -0.53
CA ALA A 149 4.66 -11.27 0.45
C ALA A 149 5.62 -12.42 0.81
N ILE A 150 5.17 -13.68 0.76
CA ILE A 150 6.03 -14.84 1.04
C ILE A 150 6.73 -15.40 -0.20
N THR A 151 6.21 -15.16 -1.42
CA THR A 151 6.77 -15.74 -2.66
C THR A 151 7.55 -14.77 -3.52
N SER A 152 7.32 -13.45 -3.40
CA SER A 152 7.79 -12.47 -4.40
C SER A 152 8.41 -11.21 -3.79
N TYR A 153 7.99 -10.82 -2.57
CA TYR A 153 8.63 -9.70 -1.87
C TYR A 153 10.09 -9.99 -1.58
N ARG A 154 10.96 -9.00 -1.82
CA ARG A 154 12.42 -9.12 -1.71
C ARG A 154 13.01 -7.88 -1.04
N PRO A 155 14.22 -7.96 -0.46
CA PRO A 155 14.86 -6.82 0.22
C PRO A 155 15.07 -5.58 -0.65
N THR A 156 15.07 -5.72 -1.99
CA THR A 156 15.18 -4.59 -2.92
C THR A 156 13.86 -3.85 -3.13
N TYR A 157 12.74 -4.34 -2.59
CA TYR A 157 11.46 -3.65 -2.67
C TYR A 157 11.35 -2.49 -1.67
N PRO A 158 10.48 -1.51 -1.95
CA PRO A 158 10.08 -0.53 -0.96
C PRO A 158 9.55 -1.27 0.28
N GLN A 159 9.77 -0.71 1.46
CA GLN A 159 9.34 -1.33 2.70
C GLN A 159 7.82 -1.54 2.72
N PHE A 160 7.40 -2.80 2.82
CA PHE A 160 6.01 -3.11 3.10
C PHE A 160 5.72 -2.78 4.58
N ASN A 161 5.07 -1.63 4.82
CA ASN A 161 5.01 -1.03 6.15
C ASN A 161 3.78 -1.47 6.95
N LYS A 162 2.57 -1.32 6.37
CA LYS A 162 1.31 -1.68 7.04
C LYS A 162 0.44 -2.55 6.13
N PHE A 163 -0.08 -3.65 6.68
CA PHE A 163 -1.01 -4.54 6.00
C PHE A 163 -2.34 -4.59 6.76
N VAL A 164 -3.43 -4.24 6.09
CA VAL A 164 -4.79 -4.36 6.61
C VAL A 164 -5.53 -5.43 5.81
N ALA A 165 -5.91 -6.51 6.47
CA ALA A 165 -6.77 -7.55 5.94
C ALA A 165 -8.19 -7.36 6.49
N ILE A 166 -9.18 -7.16 5.61
CA ILE A 166 -10.59 -7.10 5.97
C ILE A 166 -11.27 -8.35 5.44
N ALA A 167 -11.78 -9.20 6.32
CA ALA A 167 -12.48 -10.44 5.98
C ALA A 167 -11.68 -11.40 5.08
N GLY A 168 -10.35 -11.45 5.24
CA GLY A 168 -9.51 -12.33 4.42
C GLY A 168 -9.67 -13.81 4.81
N PRO A 169 -10.03 -14.73 3.89
CA PRO A 169 -10.14 -16.16 4.20
C PRO A 169 -8.78 -16.85 4.16
N PHE A 170 -8.06 -16.90 5.28
CA PHE A 170 -6.71 -17.47 5.33
C PHE A 170 -6.69 -19.00 5.50
N ASP A 171 -7.82 -19.60 5.89
CA ASP A 171 -7.97 -21.05 6.08
C ASP A 171 -9.36 -21.56 5.66
N GLY A 172 -9.86 -21.02 4.53
CA GLY A 172 -11.04 -21.54 3.84
C GLY A 172 -12.23 -20.58 3.78
N VAL A 173 -13.21 -20.95 2.96
CA VAL A 173 -14.44 -20.19 2.67
C VAL A 173 -15.64 -21.09 2.87
N ILE A 174 -16.69 -20.55 3.50
CA ILE A 174 -17.94 -21.27 3.72
C ILE A 174 -18.50 -21.76 2.38
N HIS A 175 -18.94 -23.03 2.34
CA HIS A 175 -19.45 -23.74 1.15
C HIS A 175 -18.42 -24.10 0.08
N ILE A 176 -17.13 -23.81 0.28
CA ILE A 176 -16.04 -24.27 -0.59
C ILE A 176 -15.22 -25.32 0.14
N ASP A 177 -14.59 -24.94 1.24
CA ASP A 177 -13.65 -25.76 2.00
C ASP A 177 -13.66 -25.44 3.51
N ASP A 178 -14.65 -24.70 3.97
CA ASP A 178 -14.91 -24.38 5.38
C ASP A 178 -16.40 -24.52 5.72
N VAL A 179 -16.69 -24.77 7.00
CA VAL A 179 -18.05 -24.92 7.53
C VAL A 179 -18.15 -24.21 8.89
N PRO A 180 -19.17 -23.35 9.09
CA PRO A 180 -19.38 -22.67 10.37
C PRO A 180 -19.34 -23.60 11.57
N ASN A 181 -18.65 -23.17 12.63
CA ASN A 181 -18.55 -23.86 13.92
C ASN A 181 -17.90 -25.26 13.89
N GLN A 182 -17.26 -25.69 12.79
CA GLN A 182 -16.53 -26.96 12.76
C GLN A 182 -15.05 -26.83 13.12
N ASN A 183 -14.40 -25.73 12.69
CA ASN A 183 -13.00 -25.47 12.98
C ASN A 183 -12.84 -24.69 14.30
N TYR A 184 -11.66 -24.80 14.92
CA TYR A 184 -11.31 -24.12 16.16
C TYR A 184 -9.78 -24.01 16.28
N PHE A 185 -9.30 -23.07 17.11
CA PHE A 185 -7.87 -22.97 17.41
C PHE A 185 -7.46 -23.98 18.48
N GLN A 186 -6.37 -24.68 18.23
CA GLN A 186 -5.69 -25.54 19.20
C GLN A 186 -4.84 -24.69 20.16
N ALA A 187 -4.27 -25.33 21.19
CA ALA A 187 -3.48 -24.65 22.22
C ALA A 187 -2.21 -23.97 21.68
N ASP A 188 -1.67 -24.46 20.56
CA ASP A 188 -0.52 -23.87 19.86
C ASP A 188 -0.91 -22.66 18.98
N GLY A 189 -2.20 -22.32 18.92
CA GLY A 189 -2.72 -21.22 18.11
C GLY A 189 -2.89 -21.57 16.64
N LEU A 190 -2.77 -22.83 16.23
CA LEU A 190 -3.09 -23.28 14.87
C LEU A 190 -4.56 -23.69 14.76
N PRO A 191 -5.21 -23.49 13.60
CA PRO A 191 -6.53 -24.08 13.36
C PRO A 191 -6.42 -25.60 13.31
N ALA A 192 -7.40 -26.30 13.89
CA ALA A 192 -7.42 -27.75 14.00
C ALA A 192 -7.57 -28.44 12.63
N TYR A 193 -8.37 -27.86 11.75
CA TYR A 193 -8.48 -28.25 10.35
C TYR A 193 -7.77 -27.21 9.49
N GLN A 194 -6.86 -27.66 8.64
CA GLN A 194 -6.04 -26.78 7.81
C GLN A 194 -6.23 -27.14 6.34
N ASN A 195 -6.72 -26.19 5.54
CA ASN A 195 -6.86 -26.40 4.10
C ASN A 195 -5.48 -26.44 3.42
N ALA A 196 -5.46 -26.82 2.14
CA ALA A 196 -4.20 -26.96 1.39
C ALA A 196 -3.44 -25.62 1.26
N ALA A 197 -4.18 -24.51 1.14
CA ALA A 197 -3.61 -23.17 1.02
C ALA A 197 -2.93 -22.74 2.33
N PHE A 198 -3.59 -22.89 3.47
CA PHE A 198 -3.02 -22.60 4.79
C PHE A 198 -1.76 -23.43 5.06
N LYS A 199 -1.78 -24.73 4.76
CA LYS A 199 -0.57 -25.58 4.89
C LYS A 199 0.59 -25.08 4.02
N ASN A 200 0.30 -24.51 2.87
CA ASN A 200 1.30 -23.89 2.01
C ASN A 200 1.83 -22.59 2.63
N TYR A 201 0.92 -21.69 3.02
CA TYR A 201 1.24 -20.44 3.71
C TYR A 201 2.10 -20.68 4.94
N TYR A 202 1.71 -21.63 5.78
CA TYR A 202 2.40 -21.94 7.02
C TYR A 202 3.84 -22.41 6.77
N ARG A 203 4.09 -23.27 5.78
CA ARG A 203 5.45 -23.72 5.44
C ARG A 203 6.39 -22.58 5.03
N GLN A 204 5.86 -21.54 4.39
CA GLN A 204 6.65 -20.44 3.83
C GLN A 204 6.60 -19.15 4.67
N ARG A 205 5.79 -19.11 5.74
CA ARG A 205 5.46 -17.89 6.50
C ARG A 205 6.65 -17.08 7.00
N GLN A 206 7.79 -17.73 7.25
CA GLN A 206 9.03 -17.09 7.71
C GLN A 206 9.64 -16.13 6.67
N ALA A 207 9.20 -16.20 5.41
CA ALA A 207 9.56 -15.24 4.37
C ALA A 207 8.79 -13.91 4.46
N PHE A 208 7.68 -13.86 5.22
CA PHE A 208 6.87 -12.64 5.33
C PHE A 208 7.70 -11.49 5.97
N PRO A 209 7.59 -10.23 5.52
CA PRO A 209 8.52 -9.18 5.95
C PRO A 209 8.37 -8.83 7.44
N LYS A 210 9.50 -8.80 8.15
CA LYS A 210 9.52 -8.67 9.62
C LYS A 210 9.07 -7.31 10.15
N ASN A 211 9.28 -6.25 9.37
CA ASN A 211 8.99 -4.88 9.79
C ASN A 211 7.55 -4.44 9.47
N THR A 212 6.73 -5.33 8.90
CA THR A 212 5.33 -5.02 8.60
C THR A 212 4.51 -4.95 9.89
N GLN A 213 3.60 -4.00 10.00
CA GLN A 213 2.56 -3.99 11.02
C GLN A 213 1.27 -4.52 10.39
N VAL A 214 0.57 -5.43 11.07
CA VAL A 214 -0.61 -6.10 10.54
C VAL A 214 -1.85 -5.80 11.39
N LEU A 215 -2.91 -5.35 10.72
CA LEU A 215 -4.26 -5.26 11.28
C LEU A 215 -5.18 -6.25 10.56
N ASN A 216 -5.82 -7.12 11.33
CA ASN A 216 -6.79 -8.08 10.84
C ASN A 216 -8.20 -7.71 11.33
N ILE A 217 -9.09 -7.35 10.42
CA ILE A 217 -10.48 -6.99 10.71
C ILE A 217 -11.39 -8.09 10.15
N TYR A 218 -12.31 -8.60 10.96
CA TYR A 218 -13.27 -9.62 10.51
C TYR A 218 -14.64 -9.43 11.14
N GLY A 219 -15.67 -9.94 10.46
CA GLY A 219 -17.06 -9.79 10.88
C GLY A 219 -17.59 -11.00 11.65
N ASN A 220 -18.45 -10.77 12.62
CA ASN A 220 -19.27 -11.78 13.27
C ASN A 220 -20.72 -11.29 13.29
N LEU A 221 -21.62 -11.99 12.60
CA LEU A 221 -23.03 -11.60 12.48
C LEU A 221 -23.83 -11.67 13.78
N ALA A 222 -23.28 -12.26 14.84
CA ALA A 222 -23.97 -12.55 16.10
C ALA A 222 -25.24 -13.39 15.91
N ASP A 223 -25.27 -14.23 14.87
CA ASP A 223 -26.36 -15.15 14.52
C ASP A 223 -26.04 -16.61 14.88
N GLY A 224 -24.95 -16.84 15.62
CA GLY A 224 -24.46 -18.16 16.00
C GLY A 224 -23.57 -18.84 14.95
N SER A 225 -23.38 -18.24 13.76
CA SER A 225 -22.49 -18.81 12.74
C SER A 225 -21.00 -18.59 13.02
N ASN A 226 -20.65 -17.64 13.89
CA ASN A 226 -19.28 -17.17 14.10
C ASN A 226 -18.58 -16.82 12.78
N SER A 227 -19.28 -16.09 11.91
CA SER A 227 -18.83 -15.73 10.57
C SER A 227 -19.38 -14.38 10.14
N ASP A 228 -18.90 -13.90 8.99
CA ASP A 228 -19.43 -12.72 8.30
C ASP A 228 -20.45 -13.06 7.18
N SER A 229 -20.97 -14.30 7.16
CA SER A 229 -21.74 -14.97 6.08
C SER A 229 -20.93 -15.72 5.04
N LEU A 230 -19.63 -15.45 4.86
CA LEU A 230 -18.80 -16.14 3.85
C LEU A 230 -17.49 -16.68 4.41
N VAL A 231 -16.94 -16.02 5.43
CA VAL A 231 -15.66 -16.39 6.05
C VAL A 231 -15.91 -16.60 7.54
N THR A 232 -15.57 -17.80 8.03
CA THR A 232 -15.63 -18.07 9.47
C THR A 232 -14.59 -17.24 10.21
N ASN A 233 -14.86 -16.95 11.49
CA ASN A 233 -13.90 -16.23 12.32
C ASN A 233 -12.60 -17.02 12.50
N VAL A 234 -12.62 -18.35 12.45
CA VAL A 234 -11.40 -19.16 12.49
C VAL A 234 -10.58 -18.91 11.22
N SER A 235 -11.18 -19.05 10.03
CA SER A 235 -10.48 -18.79 8.77
C SER A 235 -9.91 -17.37 8.68
N ALA A 236 -10.66 -16.35 9.09
CA ALA A 236 -10.16 -14.98 9.09
C ALA A 236 -9.00 -14.76 10.07
N ARG A 237 -9.10 -15.34 11.27
CA ARG A 237 -8.09 -15.20 12.33
C ARG A 237 -6.85 -16.05 12.11
N SER A 238 -6.91 -17.05 11.23
CA SER A 238 -5.76 -17.88 10.86
C SER A 238 -4.58 -17.08 10.29
N LEU A 239 -4.78 -15.82 9.86
CA LEU A 239 -3.66 -14.89 9.60
C LEU A 239 -2.72 -14.77 10.80
N GLY A 240 -3.26 -14.73 12.03
CA GLY A 240 -2.47 -14.64 13.26
C GLY A 240 -1.50 -15.80 13.41
N SER A 241 -1.94 -17.02 13.08
CA SER A 241 -1.09 -18.23 13.07
C SER A 241 0.03 -18.17 12.03
N LEU A 242 -0.13 -17.36 10.98
CA LEU A 242 0.85 -17.17 9.93
C LEU A 242 1.87 -16.07 10.25
N VAL A 243 1.47 -14.99 10.93
CA VAL A 243 2.33 -13.80 11.09
C VAL A 243 2.79 -13.50 12.52
N LYS A 244 2.12 -14.00 13.57
CA LYS A 244 2.53 -13.72 14.97
C LYS A 244 3.96 -14.22 15.21
N GLY A 245 4.79 -13.36 15.79
CA GLY A 245 6.22 -13.63 16.01
C GLY A 245 7.12 -13.39 14.79
N GLN A 246 6.53 -13.16 13.60
CA GLN A 246 7.27 -12.76 12.39
C GLN A 246 7.21 -11.25 12.15
N VAL A 247 6.06 -10.61 12.41
CA VAL A 247 5.80 -9.19 12.10
C VAL A 247 6.05 -8.24 13.27
N ALA A 248 6.21 -6.95 12.99
CA ALA A 248 6.48 -5.92 14.00
C ALA A 248 5.32 -5.76 14.99
N SER A 249 4.08 -5.89 14.52
CA SER A 249 2.90 -5.95 15.38
C SER A 249 1.76 -6.68 14.67
N TYR A 250 0.89 -7.31 15.45
CA TYR A 250 -0.35 -7.94 14.97
C TYR A 250 -1.52 -7.53 15.86
N GLN A 251 -2.59 -7.00 15.25
CA GLN A 251 -3.81 -6.59 15.93
C GLN A 251 -5.03 -7.25 15.27
N GLU A 252 -6.03 -7.60 16.08
CA GLU A 252 -7.33 -8.11 15.61
C GLU A 252 -8.45 -7.16 16.02
N ILE A 253 -9.39 -6.90 15.12
CA ILE A 253 -10.64 -6.20 15.42
C ILE A 253 -11.80 -7.04 14.89
N THR A 254 -12.77 -7.33 15.75
CA THR A 254 -14.03 -7.95 15.35
C THR A 254 -15.09 -6.88 15.20
N ILE A 255 -15.80 -6.88 14.07
CA ILE A 255 -17.04 -6.12 13.89
C ILE A 255 -18.18 -7.08 14.19
N THR A 256 -19.16 -6.67 15.01
CA THR A 256 -20.23 -7.55 15.47
C THR A 256 -21.61 -7.03 15.08
N GLY A 257 -22.51 -7.95 14.72
CA GLY A 257 -23.91 -7.67 14.39
C GLY A 257 -24.17 -7.58 12.89
N PRO A 258 -25.37 -7.13 12.46
CA PRO A 258 -25.77 -7.18 11.05
C PRO A 258 -24.89 -6.36 10.08
N SER A 259 -24.19 -5.33 10.58
CA SER A 259 -23.24 -4.53 9.80
C SER A 259 -21.89 -5.23 9.58
N ALA A 260 -21.68 -6.40 10.20
CA ALA A 260 -20.51 -7.24 10.07
C ALA A 260 -20.56 -8.20 8.87
N GLN A 261 -21.63 -8.17 8.06
CA GLN A 261 -21.75 -8.99 6.86
C GLN A 261 -20.58 -8.73 5.89
N HIS A 262 -20.12 -9.77 5.20
CA HIS A 262 -18.89 -9.80 4.41
C HIS A 262 -18.68 -8.58 3.48
N SER A 263 -19.71 -8.18 2.72
CA SER A 263 -19.66 -7.03 1.80
C SER A 263 -20.01 -5.70 2.48
N ARG A 264 -20.65 -5.76 3.65
CA ARG A 264 -20.90 -4.56 4.46
C ARG A 264 -19.64 -4.07 5.17
N LEU A 265 -18.69 -4.95 5.48
CA LEU A 265 -17.44 -4.58 6.15
C LEU A 265 -16.65 -3.50 5.40
N HIS A 266 -16.60 -3.55 4.06
CA HIS A 266 -15.93 -2.51 3.28
C HIS A 266 -16.79 -1.26 3.03
N ASN A 267 -18.00 -1.19 3.60
CA ASN A 267 -18.92 -0.05 3.61
C ASN A 267 -19.36 0.28 5.05
N ASN A 268 -18.45 0.10 6.02
CA ASN A 268 -18.75 0.25 7.46
C ASN A 268 -17.83 1.30 8.09
N ASP A 269 -18.42 2.29 8.77
CA ASP A 269 -17.66 3.40 9.38
C ASP A 269 -16.75 2.96 10.53
N GLN A 270 -17.10 1.92 11.27
CA GLN A 270 -16.22 1.35 12.30
C GLN A 270 -14.96 0.75 11.66
N VAL A 271 -15.12 0.09 10.51
CA VAL A 271 -13.99 -0.44 9.73
C VAL A 271 -13.16 0.72 9.20
N ASN A 272 -13.78 1.72 8.55
CA ASN A 272 -13.08 2.92 8.07
C ASN A 272 -12.23 3.56 9.18
N HIS A 273 -12.82 3.83 10.34
CA HIS A 273 -12.12 4.43 11.47
C HIS A 273 -10.96 3.57 11.97
N ALA A 274 -11.14 2.24 12.05
CA ALA A 274 -10.07 1.33 12.44
C ALA A 274 -8.90 1.36 11.44
N VAL A 275 -9.21 1.30 10.14
CA VAL A 275 -8.20 1.36 9.07
C VAL A 275 -7.47 2.69 9.08
N ASP A 276 -8.18 3.81 9.13
CA ASP A 276 -7.60 5.15 9.10
C ASP A 276 -6.73 5.45 10.32
N ASN A 277 -7.19 5.05 11.51
CA ASN A 277 -6.40 5.16 12.73
C ASN A 277 -5.13 4.33 12.62
N PHE A 278 -5.23 3.10 12.15
CA PHE A 278 -4.07 2.23 12.00
C PHE A 278 -3.08 2.74 10.96
N LEU A 279 -3.54 3.36 9.87
CA LEU A 279 -2.67 3.82 8.78
C LEU A 279 -2.01 5.18 9.08
N PHE A 280 -2.76 6.16 9.60
CA PHE A 280 -2.37 7.58 9.56
C PHE A 280 -2.20 8.26 10.91
N LYS A 281 -2.47 7.57 12.02
CA LYS A 281 -2.21 8.05 13.38
C LYS A 281 -1.10 7.25 14.04
#